data_AF-A0A432S098-F1
#
_entry.id   AF-A0A432S098-F1
#
_cell.length_a   1.000
_cell.length_b   1.000
_cell.length_c   1.000
_cell.angle_alpha   90.00
_cell.angle_beta   90.00
_cell.angle_gamma   90.00
#
_symmetry.space_group_name_H-M   'P 1'
#
loop_
_entity.id
_entity.type
_entity.pdbx_description
1 polymer ?
#
loop_
_entity_poly.entity_id
_entity_poly.type
_entity_poly.pdbx_seq_one_letter_code
_entity_poly.pdbx_strand_id
1 'polypeptide(L)' 'MKADRELDLRGEVCPFTFVKSKLIIEQMNVGEVLKVILDYYPSVENVPKS' A
#
# COMPACT_ATOMS: atom_id res chain seq x y z
N MET A 1 8.15 15.00 -4.49
CA MET A 1 8.85 13.78 -4.01
C MET A 1 8.72 12.75 -5.11
N LYS A 2 9.84 12.30 -5.71
CA LYS A 2 9.82 11.27 -6.76
C LYS A 2 9.82 9.91 -6.05
N ALA A 3 8.95 8.99 -6.46
CA ALA A 3 8.98 7.63 -5.94
C ALA A 3 10.01 6.82 -6.74
N ASP A 4 10.78 5.98 -6.05
CA ASP A 4 11.78 5.09 -6.66
C ASP A 4 11.10 3.84 -7.23
N ARG A 5 9.99 3.41 -6.61
CA ARG A 5 9.16 2.30 -7.06
C ARG A 5 7.69 2.64 -6.93
N GLU A 6 6.86 2.05 -7.77
CA GLU A 6 5.41 2.16 -7.72
C GLU A 6 4.78 0.76 -7.64
N LEU A 7 3.77 0.62 -6.79
CA LEU A 7 3.00 -0.59 -6.57
C LEU A 7 1.51 -0.25 -6.63
N ASP A 8 0.84 -0.70 -7.69
CA ASP A 8 -0.61 -0.58 -7.85
C ASP A 8 -1.30 -1.83 -7.28
N LEU A 9 -2.12 -1.62 -6.27
CA LEU A 9 -2.90 -2.64 -5.57
C LEU A 9 -4.39 -2.37 -5.66
N ARG A 10 -4.84 -1.62 -6.67
CA ARG A 10 -6.27 -1.43 -6.92
C ARG A 10 -6.91 -2.76 -7.31
N GLY A 11 -8.06 -3.06 -6.72
CA GLY A 11 -8.80 -4.32 -6.88
C GLY A 11 -8.28 -5.47 -6.02
N GLU A 12 -7.20 -5.27 -5.26
CA GLU A 12 -6.63 -6.27 -4.36
C GLU A 12 -7.33 -6.23 -3.00
N VAL A 13 -7.75 -7.39 -2.52
CA VAL A 13 -8.42 -7.53 -1.23
C VAL A 13 -7.39 -7.86 -0.15
N CYS A 14 -7.58 -7.31 1.06
CA CYS A 14 -6.80 -7.71 2.23
C CYS A 14 -6.88 -9.24 2.43
N PRO A 15 -5.77 -9.91 2.82
CA PRO A 15 -4.50 -9.36 3.28
C PRO A 15 -3.44 -9.19 2.17
N PHE A 16 -3.78 -9.45 0.91
CA PHE A 16 -2.79 -9.47 -0.18
C PHE A 16 -2.12 -8.11 -0.40
N THR A 17 -2.83 -7.02 -0.14
CA THR A 17 -2.29 -5.65 -0.18
C THR A 17 -1.12 -5.47 0.79
N PHE A 18 -1.24 -6.02 2.00
CA PHE A 18 -0.21 -5.95 3.03
C PHE A 18 0.98 -6.86 2.69
N VAL A 19 0.70 -8.10 2.26
CA VAL A 19 1.76 -9.05 1.90
C VAL A 19 2.59 -8.52 0.73
N LYS A 20 1.94 -8.04 -0.34
CA LYS A 20 2.62 -7.52 -1.54
C LYS A 20 3.47 -6.30 -1.25
N SER A 21 2.95 -5.35 -0.45
CA SER A 21 3.70 -4.15 -0.08
C SER A 21 4.92 -4.51 0.80
N LYS A 22 4.76 -5.40 1.78
CA LYS A 22 5.87 -5.87 2.63
C LYS A 22 6.98 -6.55 1.85
N LEU A 23 6.63 -7.48 0.94
CA LEU A 23 7.62 -8.18 0.12
C LEU A 23 8.46 -7.22 -0.74
N ILE A 24 7.83 -6.16 -1.26
CA ILE A 24 8.55 -5.16 -2.07
C ILE A 24 9.47 -4.31 -1.19
N ILE A 25 9.03 -3.91 0.00
CA ILE A 25 9.85 -3.16 0.96
C ILE A 25 11.07 -3.98 1.41
N GLU A 26 10.92 -5.28 1.64
CA GLU A 26 12.04 -6.17 2.00
C GLU A 26 13.11 -6.28 0.88
N GLN A 27 12.73 -5.96 -0.36
CA GLN A 27 13.63 -5.92 -1.51
C GLN A 27 14.19 -4.52 -1.81
N MET A 28 13.78 -3.50 -1.04
CA MET A 28 14.20 -2.11 -1.24
C MET A 28 15.35 -1.74 -0.32
N ASN A 29 16.18 -0.83 -0.79
CA ASN A 29 17.25 -0.25 0.00
C ASN A 29 16.71 0.82 0.95
N VAL A 30 17.39 0.99 2.07
CA VAL A 30 17.08 2.05 3.03
C VAL A 30 17.21 3.41 2.35
N GLY A 31 16.14 4.20 2.41
CA GLY A 31 16.06 5.53 1.80
C GLY A 31 15.29 5.57 0.48
N GLU A 32 14.95 4.42 -0.12
CA GLU A 32 14.06 4.37 -1.28
C GLU A 32 12.59 4.59 -0.88
N VAL A 33 11.86 5.28 -1.75
CA VAL A 33 10.44 5.63 -1.55
C VAL A 33 9.56 4.75 -2.44
N LEU A 34 8.68 3.97 -1.82
CA LEU A 34 7.64 3.20 -2.50
C LEU A 34 6.33 3.98 -2.55
N LYS A 35 5.81 4.22 -3.75
CA LYS A 35 4.44 4.72 -3.96
C LYS A 35 3.48 3.54 -4.06
N VAL A 36 2.47 3.50 -3.20
CA VAL A 36 1.44 2.46 -3.20
C VAL A 36 0.09 3.09 -3.58
N ILE A 37 -0.59 2.52 -4.58
CA ILE A 37 -1.92 2.95 -5.03
C ILE A 37 -2.94 1.91 -4.56
N LEU A 38 -3.96 2.33 -3.83
CA LEU A 38 -5.01 1.49 -3.26
C LEU A 38 -6.37 2.08 -3.64
N ASP A 39 -7.37 1.25 -3.92
CA ASP A 39 -8.77 1.64 -4.17
C ASP A 39 -9.73 1.14 -3.07
N TYR A 40 -9.22 0.95 -1.85
CA TYR A 40 -9.98 0.37 -0.75
C TYR A 40 -11.22 1.20 -0.38
N TYR A 41 -12.38 0.76 -0.85
CA TYR A 41 -13.68 1.42 -0.68
C TYR A 41 -14.28 1.35 0.75
N PRO A 42 -14.07 0.30 1.60
CA PRO A 42 -14.82 0.19 2.86
C PRO A 42 -14.13 0.78 4.12
N SER A 43 -13.03 1.55 3.98
CA SER A 43 -12.40 2.22 5.14
C SER A 43 -13.07 3.51 5.56
N VAL A 44 -13.95 4.10 4.74
CA VAL A 44 -14.60 5.38 5.10
C VAL A 44 -15.77 5.16 6.06
N GLU A 45 -16.45 4.01 6.02
CA GLU A 45 -17.65 3.75 6.84
C GLU A 45 -17.36 3.14 8.22
N ASN A 46 -16.22 2.48 8.43
CA ASN A 46 -15.93 1.75 9.67
C ASN A 46 -14.97 2.46 10.64
N VAL A 47 -14.68 3.75 10.43
CA VAL A 47 -13.93 4.53 11.43
C VAL A 47 -14.93 5.11 12.45
N PRO A 48 -14.93 4.65 13.72
CA PRO A 48 -15.72 5.28 14.76
C PRO A 48 -15.24 6.73 14.92
N LYS A 49 -16.16 7.69 14.92
CA LYS A 49 -15.88 9.12 15.13
C LYS A 49 -15.69 9.46 16.62
N SER A 50 -15.05 8.58 17.38
CA SER A 50 -14.75 8.77 18.81
C SER A 50 -13.32 9.21 19.00
#